data_AF-A0AAP0W8Q4-F1
#
_entry.id   AF-A0AAP0W8Q4-F1
#
_cell.length_a   1.000
_cell.length_b   1.000
_cell.length_c   1.000
_cell.angle_alpha   90.00
_cell.angle_beta   90.00
_cell.angle_gamma   90.00
#
_symmetry.space_group_name_H-M   'P 1'
#
loop_
_entity.id
_entity.type
_entity.pdbx_description
1 polymer ?
#
loop_
_entity_poly.entity_id
_entity_poly.type
_entity_poly.pdbx_seq_one_letter_code
_entity_poly.pdbx_strand_id
1 'polypeptide(L)'
;MSPDTFDEFNASEILISRFNAWRKLTLLDAVALEADIPAAEQNGYQPQALSSSLESVVIQQMAWMTAWRIGRYAHNSLLAQPFYLNAPQKDTAGLEEEKRQYDIKFNAWRNQLDLARKDRPGWQDTIEQGPPDYDPTNGQYQLREAAREFEHDYRNWLRDVNGNPAEKVIQVALDGVLKHPVYRLNGDDENKEYEQMRKEGDYHYARLFSDRLGTGTRKEPEAQLLALFDQQIHDSRAWFVQSTLGGREPWGGYFRYRMIYCGSKANKQVQLIYVEGKAVGAPQLDPPLLFIVESRSGEERVTEVQKVRELASGQVEVLTPGSMLPASHEPGLIAARESARIRAERHQQAQLAIAQKMSEWNSKNIG
;
A
#
# COMPACT_ATOMS: atom_id res chain seq x y z
N MET A 1 25.73 -20.63 -20.49
CA MET A 1 24.74 -20.56 -19.40
C MET A 1 24.66 -21.95 -18.80
N SER A 2 24.68 -22.11 -17.48
CA SER A 2 24.46 -23.44 -16.86
C SER A 2 23.01 -23.89 -17.09
N PRO A 3 22.70 -25.19 -16.98
CA PRO A 3 21.32 -25.68 -17.06
C PRO A 3 20.39 -24.96 -16.07
N ASP A 4 20.82 -24.78 -14.82
CA ASP A 4 20.04 -24.09 -13.80
C ASP A 4 19.69 -22.65 -14.20
N THR A 5 20.67 -21.91 -14.74
CA THR A 5 20.42 -20.54 -15.24
C THR A 5 19.56 -20.55 -16.51
N PHE A 6 19.56 -21.62 -17.31
CA PHE A 6 18.63 -21.71 -18.44
C PHE A 6 17.18 -21.86 -17.95
N ASP A 7 16.96 -22.69 -16.93
CA ASP A 7 15.63 -22.92 -16.35
C ASP A 7 15.08 -21.68 -15.66
N GLU A 8 15.92 -20.89 -14.98
CA GLU A 8 15.54 -19.61 -14.34
C GLU A 8 15.01 -18.57 -15.34
N PHE A 9 15.47 -18.60 -16.58
CA PHE A 9 15.10 -17.63 -17.63
C PHE A 9 14.10 -18.21 -18.64
N ASN A 10 13.64 -19.44 -18.42
CA ASN A 10 12.69 -20.08 -19.31
C ASN A 10 11.29 -19.46 -19.16
N ALA A 11 10.66 -19.12 -20.28
CA ALA A 11 9.30 -18.59 -20.32
C ALA A 11 8.42 -19.51 -21.17
N SER A 12 7.32 -19.99 -20.61
CA SER A 12 6.40 -20.86 -21.34
C SER A 12 5.68 -20.09 -22.46
N GLU A 13 5.38 -20.78 -23.55
CA GLU A 13 4.62 -20.19 -24.67
C GLU A 13 3.25 -19.65 -24.25
N ILE A 14 2.62 -20.29 -23.25
CA ILE A 14 1.36 -19.84 -22.66
C ILE A 14 1.53 -18.48 -21.97
N LEU A 15 2.58 -18.32 -21.15
CA LEU A 15 2.89 -17.05 -20.49
C LEU A 15 3.16 -15.94 -21.52
N ILE A 16 3.98 -16.24 -22.54
CA ILE A 16 4.33 -15.31 -23.61
C ILE A 16 3.06 -14.85 -24.36
N SER A 17 2.18 -15.78 -24.72
CA SER A 17 0.94 -15.50 -25.45
C SER A 17 0.00 -14.60 -24.65
N ARG A 18 -0.19 -14.90 -23.36
CA ARG A 18 -1.04 -14.12 -22.45
C ARG A 18 -0.48 -12.73 -22.18
N PHE A 19 0.82 -12.64 -21.93
CA PHE A 19 1.49 -11.36 -21.73
C PHE A 19 1.37 -10.47 -22.96
N ASN A 20 1.59 -11.02 -24.16
CA ASN A 20 1.45 -10.27 -25.40
C ASN A 20 0.01 -9.84 -25.68
N ALA A 21 -0.99 -10.67 -25.33
CA ALA A 21 -2.39 -10.27 -25.40
C ALA A 21 -2.68 -9.07 -24.49
N TRP A 22 -2.21 -9.09 -23.25
CA TRP A 22 -2.32 -7.96 -22.32
C TRP A 22 -1.63 -6.70 -22.85
N ARG A 23 -0.39 -6.81 -23.33
CA ARG A 23 0.38 -5.69 -23.90
C ARG A 23 -0.38 -5.04 -25.06
N LYS A 24 -0.81 -5.83 -26.03
CA LYS A 24 -1.47 -5.34 -27.25
C LYS A 24 -2.86 -4.79 -26.99
N LEU A 25 -3.61 -5.39 -26.07
CA LEU A 25 -5.00 -5.01 -25.80
C LEU A 25 -5.12 -3.78 -24.88
N THR A 26 -4.17 -3.61 -23.96
CA THR A 26 -4.33 -2.66 -22.84
C THR A 26 -3.27 -1.56 -22.81
N LEU A 27 -2.14 -1.69 -23.51
CA LEU A 27 -1.05 -0.70 -23.46
C LEU A 27 -0.76 -0.01 -24.78
N LEU A 28 -0.73 -0.77 -25.88
CA LEU A 28 -0.33 -0.22 -27.17
C LEU A 28 -1.50 0.53 -27.83
N ASP A 29 -1.23 1.74 -28.30
CA ASP A 29 -2.13 2.45 -29.21
C ASP A 29 -1.97 1.95 -30.66
N ALA A 30 -2.77 2.48 -31.58
CA ALA A 30 -2.74 2.07 -32.99
C ALA A 30 -1.35 2.26 -33.63
N VAL A 31 -0.65 3.34 -33.30
CA VAL A 31 0.67 3.65 -33.85
C VAL A 31 1.72 2.68 -33.29
N ALA A 32 1.68 2.42 -31.99
CA ALA A 32 2.59 1.49 -31.33
C ALA A 32 2.35 0.03 -31.77
N LEU A 33 1.10 -0.35 -32.07
CA LEU A 33 0.76 -1.65 -32.63
C LEU A 33 1.35 -1.86 -34.03
N GLU A 34 1.31 -0.85 -34.90
CA GLU A 34 1.92 -0.91 -36.23
C GLU A 34 3.44 -1.03 -36.14
N ALA A 35 4.08 -0.34 -35.19
CA ALA A 35 5.52 -0.42 -34.94
C ALA A 35 5.97 -1.71 -34.22
N ASP A 36 5.05 -2.49 -33.65
CA ASP A 36 5.34 -3.74 -32.93
C ASP A 36 5.75 -4.88 -33.88
N ILE A 37 5.22 -4.89 -35.10
CA ILE A 37 5.45 -5.93 -36.09
C ILE A 37 6.91 -5.91 -36.62
N PRO A 38 7.48 -4.76 -37.03
CA PRO A 38 8.87 -4.68 -37.46
C PRO A 38 9.89 -4.94 -36.33
N ALA A 39 9.53 -4.61 -35.07
CA ALA A 39 10.43 -4.79 -33.93
C ALA A 39 10.65 -6.28 -33.58
N ALA A 40 9.66 -7.14 -33.83
CA ALA A 40 9.77 -8.58 -33.60
C ALA A 40 10.82 -9.27 -34.51
N GLU A 41 11.16 -8.64 -35.64
CA GLU A 41 12.14 -9.17 -36.61
C GLU A 41 13.58 -8.71 -36.33
N GLN A 42 13.78 -7.78 -35.38
CA GLN A 42 15.09 -7.24 -35.03
C GLN A 42 15.67 -7.92 -33.78
N ASN A 43 16.96 -8.24 -33.81
CA ASN A 43 17.67 -8.75 -32.64
C ASN A 43 17.93 -7.61 -31.63
N GLY A 44 17.55 -7.83 -30.37
CA GLY A 44 17.83 -6.93 -29.24
C GLY A 44 16.59 -6.21 -28.69
N TYR A 45 16.72 -5.67 -27.47
CA TYR A 45 15.63 -4.91 -26.84
C TYR A 45 15.46 -3.55 -27.51
N GLN A 46 14.26 -3.28 -28.02
CA GLN A 46 13.88 -1.97 -28.57
C GLN A 46 12.82 -1.34 -27.66
N PRO A 47 13.13 -0.25 -26.95
CA PRO A 47 12.16 0.42 -26.11
C PRO A 47 11.07 1.07 -26.98
N GLN A 48 9.81 0.72 -26.74
CA GLN A 48 8.66 1.38 -27.36
C GLN A 48 8.21 2.55 -26.48
N ALA A 49 8.16 3.74 -27.07
CA ALA A 49 7.58 4.90 -26.41
C ALA A 49 6.05 4.82 -26.46
N LEU A 50 5.41 4.82 -25.30
CA LEU A 50 3.95 4.96 -25.20
C LEU A 50 3.56 6.43 -25.33
N SER A 51 2.43 6.71 -25.97
CA SER A 51 1.87 8.07 -26.12
C SER A 51 1.22 8.61 -24.84
N SER A 52 1.04 7.76 -23.82
CA SER A 52 0.32 8.05 -22.58
C SER A 52 1.25 8.24 -21.38
N SER A 53 0.83 9.08 -20.43
CA SER A 53 1.55 9.22 -19.15
C SER A 53 1.41 7.95 -18.29
N LEU A 54 2.33 7.77 -17.34
CA LEU A 54 2.29 6.65 -16.40
C LEU A 54 0.97 6.61 -15.61
N GLU A 55 0.45 7.78 -15.17
CA GLU A 55 -0.81 7.89 -14.45
C GLU A 55 -1.99 7.41 -15.30
N SER A 56 -2.02 7.82 -16.57
CA SER A 56 -3.07 7.43 -17.51
C SER A 56 -3.05 5.92 -17.76
N VAL A 57 -1.85 5.35 -17.93
CA VAL A 57 -1.67 3.90 -18.06
C VAL A 57 -2.13 3.18 -16.79
N VAL A 58 -1.75 3.63 -15.60
CA VAL A 58 -2.18 3.01 -14.34
C VAL A 58 -3.69 3.05 -14.18
N ILE A 59 -4.34 4.16 -14.52
CA ILE A 59 -5.81 4.29 -14.50
C ILE A 59 -6.45 3.24 -15.41
N GLN A 60 -5.95 3.11 -16.65
CA GLN A 60 -6.47 2.15 -17.63
C GLN A 60 -6.24 0.70 -17.20
N GLN A 61 -5.05 0.37 -16.69
CA GLN A 61 -4.73 -0.98 -16.20
C GLN A 61 -5.61 -1.36 -15.01
N MET A 62 -5.86 -0.40 -14.11
CA MET A 62 -6.73 -0.61 -12.97
C MET A 62 -8.20 -0.79 -13.38
N ALA A 63 -8.65 -0.19 -14.48
CA ALA A 63 -10.00 -0.44 -15.01
C ALA A 63 -10.18 -1.91 -15.42
N TRP A 64 -9.22 -2.48 -16.17
CA TRP A 64 -9.23 -3.89 -16.55
C TRP A 64 -9.15 -4.84 -15.35
N MET A 65 -8.28 -4.54 -14.38
CA MET A 65 -8.19 -5.31 -13.15
C MET A 65 -9.48 -5.22 -12.32
N THR A 66 -10.11 -4.05 -12.27
CA THR A 66 -11.39 -3.85 -11.56
C THR A 66 -12.50 -4.65 -12.25
N ALA A 67 -12.55 -4.67 -13.58
CA ALA A 67 -13.47 -5.52 -14.33
C ALA A 67 -13.29 -7.01 -14.02
N TRP A 68 -12.04 -7.49 -13.93
CA TRP A 68 -11.73 -8.86 -13.50
C TRP A 68 -12.24 -9.13 -12.08
N ARG A 69 -11.98 -8.23 -11.13
CA ARG A 69 -12.47 -8.33 -9.73
C ARG A 69 -13.99 -8.27 -9.64
N ILE A 70 -14.68 -7.50 -10.47
CA ILE A 70 -16.15 -7.51 -10.51
C ILE A 70 -16.66 -8.93 -10.80
N GLY A 71 -16.10 -9.60 -11.82
CA GLY A 71 -16.49 -10.97 -12.17
C GLY A 71 -16.06 -12.02 -11.15
N ARG A 72 -14.78 -12.04 -10.77
CA ARG A 72 -14.25 -13.05 -9.85
C ARG A 72 -14.67 -12.82 -8.40
N TYR A 73 -14.58 -11.60 -7.91
CA TYR A 73 -14.82 -11.27 -6.51
C TYR A 73 -16.27 -10.84 -6.25
N ALA A 74 -16.75 -9.75 -6.85
CA ALA A 74 -18.06 -9.19 -6.50
C ALA A 74 -19.26 -10.07 -6.91
N HIS A 75 -19.11 -10.85 -7.99
CA HIS A 75 -20.08 -11.87 -8.39
C HIS A 75 -19.76 -13.27 -7.85
N ASN A 76 -18.74 -13.38 -6.98
CA ASN A 76 -18.37 -14.60 -6.26
C ASN A 76 -18.03 -15.80 -7.17
N SER A 77 -17.64 -15.56 -8.43
CA SER A 77 -17.28 -16.63 -9.36
C SER A 77 -15.93 -17.28 -9.03
N LEU A 78 -15.12 -16.64 -8.18
CA LEU A 78 -13.83 -17.09 -7.66
C LEU A 78 -13.88 -18.54 -7.16
N LEU A 79 -14.94 -18.90 -6.42
CA LEU A 79 -15.04 -20.18 -5.71
C LEU A 79 -15.03 -21.40 -6.65
N ALA A 80 -15.39 -21.20 -7.92
CA ALA A 80 -15.38 -22.24 -8.94
C ALA A 80 -14.11 -22.24 -9.80
N GLN A 81 -13.17 -21.31 -9.57
CA GLN A 81 -11.99 -21.18 -10.43
C GLN A 81 -10.84 -22.08 -9.98
N PRO A 82 -10.08 -22.67 -10.92
CA PRO A 82 -8.93 -23.52 -10.59
C PRO A 82 -7.89 -22.84 -9.72
N PHE A 83 -7.61 -21.54 -9.94
CA PHE A 83 -6.60 -20.83 -9.15
C PHE A 83 -6.96 -20.71 -7.67
N TYR A 84 -8.25 -20.62 -7.35
CA TYR A 84 -8.74 -20.62 -5.98
C TYR A 84 -8.74 -22.03 -5.39
N LEU A 85 -9.28 -23.00 -6.13
CA LEU A 85 -9.37 -24.39 -5.66
C LEU A 85 -7.99 -25.00 -5.39
N ASN A 86 -6.97 -24.61 -6.15
CA ASN A 86 -5.60 -25.07 -6.02
C ASN A 86 -4.73 -24.17 -5.10
N ALA A 87 -5.28 -23.08 -4.56
CA ALA A 87 -4.53 -22.23 -3.64
C ALA A 87 -4.20 -23.01 -2.35
N PRO A 88 -2.96 -22.91 -1.84
CA PRO A 88 -2.51 -23.72 -0.71
C PRO A 88 -3.22 -23.29 0.58
N GLN A 89 -3.72 -24.25 1.35
CA GLN A 89 -4.48 -24.01 2.57
C GLN A 89 -4.21 -25.12 3.59
N LYS A 90 -3.71 -24.73 4.77
CA LYS A 90 -3.65 -25.59 5.97
C LYS A 90 -4.86 -25.32 6.88
N ASP A 91 -5.17 -26.32 7.70
CA ASP A 91 -6.10 -26.18 8.80
C ASP A 91 -5.45 -25.46 10.00
N THR A 92 -6.23 -25.19 11.05
CA THR A 92 -5.75 -24.47 12.24
C THR A 92 -4.54 -25.16 12.88
N ALA A 93 -4.60 -26.48 13.05
CA ALA A 93 -3.50 -27.25 13.63
C ALA A 93 -2.24 -27.21 12.76
N GLY A 94 -2.39 -27.30 11.44
CA GLY A 94 -1.28 -27.19 10.49
C GLY A 94 -0.62 -25.80 10.48
N LEU A 95 -1.41 -24.73 10.64
CA LEU A 95 -0.91 -23.36 10.74
C LEU A 95 -0.17 -23.11 12.07
N GLU A 96 -0.67 -23.66 13.19
CA GLU A 96 0.00 -23.58 14.49
C GLU A 96 1.36 -24.27 14.47
N GLU A 97 1.43 -25.46 13.88
CA GLU A 97 2.69 -26.19 13.74
C GLU A 97 3.66 -25.47 12.80
N GLU A 98 3.18 -24.94 11.66
CA GLU A 98 3.98 -24.14 10.74
C GLU A 98 4.59 -22.91 11.44
N LYS A 99 3.79 -22.19 12.23
CA LYS A 99 4.27 -21.05 13.03
C LYS A 99 5.30 -21.47 14.07
N ARG A 100 5.11 -22.61 14.74
CA ARG A 100 6.06 -23.15 15.71
C ARG A 100 7.40 -23.46 15.06
N GLN A 101 7.40 -24.11 13.90
CA GLN A 101 8.61 -24.41 13.14
C GLN A 101 9.34 -23.15 12.69
N TYR A 102 8.59 -22.14 12.26
CA TYR A 102 9.13 -20.83 11.96
C TYR A 102 9.81 -20.19 13.17
N ASP A 103 9.13 -20.15 14.32
CA ASP A 103 9.64 -19.51 15.54
C ASP A 103 10.91 -20.18 16.05
N ILE A 104 11.01 -21.51 15.94
CA ILE A 104 12.23 -22.25 16.27
C ILE A 104 13.40 -21.77 15.39
N LYS A 105 13.21 -21.70 14.06
CA LYS A 105 14.24 -21.24 13.11
C LYS A 105 14.62 -19.77 13.34
N PHE A 106 13.62 -18.92 13.53
CA PHE A 106 13.82 -17.49 13.77
C PHE A 106 14.59 -17.23 15.07
N ASN A 107 14.22 -17.91 16.17
CA ASN A 107 14.91 -17.79 17.45
C ASN A 107 16.34 -18.33 17.39
N ALA A 108 16.57 -19.44 16.68
CA ALA A 108 17.92 -19.96 16.45
C ALA A 108 18.80 -18.96 15.71
N TRP A 109 18.28 -18.36 14.63
CA TRP A 109 18.97 -17.31 13.87
C TRP A 109 19.22 -16.05 14.71
N ARG A 110 18.22 -15.58 15.47
CA ARG A 110 18.36 -14.43 16.39
C ARG A 110 19.48 -14.66 17.41
N ASN A 111 19.55 -15.84 18.01
CA ASN A 111 20.61 -16.19 18.95
C ASN A 111 22.00 -16.14 18.29
N GLN A 112 22.13 -16.61 17.03
CA GLN A 112 23.39 -16.51 16.29
C GLN A 112 23.76 -15.04 16.02
N LEU A 113 22.80 -14.22 15.63
CA LEU A 113 22.98 -12.79 15.38
C LEU A 113 23.42 -12.02 16.65
N ASP A 114 22.90 -12.41 17.81
CA ASP A 114 23.23 -11.80 19.09
C ASP A 114 24.62 -12.23 19.60
N LEU A 115 25.03 -13.47 19.31
CA LEU A 115 26.37 -13.99 19.63
C LEU A 115 27.45 -13.51 18.64
N ALA A 116 27.07 -12.96 17.50
CA ALA A 116 28.02 -12.52 16.48
C ALA A 116 28.89 -11.35 16.96
N ARG A 117 30.18 -11.45 16.65
CA ARG A 117 31.17 -10.41 16.93
C ARG A 117 31.09 -9.27 15.91
N LYS A 118 30.10 -8.40 16.08
CA LYS A 118 29.80 -7.24 15.22
C LYS A 118 30.94 -6.22 15.14
N ASP A 119 31.94 -6.35 16.01
CA ASP A 119 33.17 -5.57 16.03
C ASP A 119 34.22 -6.01 14.99
N ARG A 120 34.08 -7.20 14.39
CA ARG A 120 35.04 -7.74 13.41
C ARG A 120 34.66 -7.35 11.97
N PRO A 121 35.61 -6.97 11.11
CA PRO A 121 35.35 -6.82 9.67
C PRO A 121 34.81 -8.13 9.07
N GLY A 122 33.77 -8.05 8.24
CA GLY A 122 33.16 -9.22 7.57
C GLY A 122 32.30 -10.10 8.48
N TRP A 123 31.91 -9.65 9.68
CA TRP A 123 31.05 -10.42 10.58
C TRP A 123 29.69 -10.80 9.95
N GLN A 124 29.20 -10.01 8.99
CA GLN A 124 27.97 -10.30 8.26
C GLN A 124 28.09 -11.56 7.42
N ASP A 125 29.26 -11.82 6.84
CA ASP A 125 29.52 -13.01 6.01
C ASP A 125 29.58 -14.30 6.86
N THR A 126 29.66 -14.16 8.18
CA THR A 126 29.70 -15.29 9.14
C THR A 126 28.32 -15.72 9.63
N ILE A 127 27.26 -14.99 9.24
CA ILE A 127 25.88 -15.27 9.64
C ILE A 127 25.06 -15.55 8.39
N GLU A 128 24.29 -16.63 8.41
CA GLU A 128 23.33 -16.90 7.35
C GLU A 128 22.22 -15.85 7.33
N GLN A 129 21.68 -15.58 6.14
CA GLN A 129 20.51 -14.74 6.02
C GLN A 129 19.38 -15.30 6.90
N GLY A 130 18.72 -14.42 7.65
CA GLY A 130 17.60 -14.83 8.49
C GLY A 130 16.48 -15.47 7.66
N PRO A 131 15.64 -16.31 8.29
CA PRO A 131 14.46 -16.81 7.60
C PRO A 131 13.63 -15.61 7.11
N PRO A 132 12.94 -15.72 5.96
CA PRO A 132 11.98 -14.71 5.51
C PRO A 132 10.93 -14.38 6.58
N ASP A 133 10.14 -13.33 6.39
CA ASP A 133 9.00 -13.10 7.27
C ASP A 133 8.02 -14.27 7.20
N TYR A 134 7.34 -14.56 8.31
CA TYR A 134 6.37 -15.65 8.39
C TYR A 134 5.18 -15.37 7.46
N ASP A 135 5.01 -16.24 6.47
CA ASP A 135 3.88 -16.22 5.55
C ASP A 135 3.03 -17.50 5.75
N PRO A 136 1.82 -17.41 6.33
CA PRO A 136 1.00 -18.58 6.61
C PRO A 136 0.48 -19.24 5.32
N THR A 137 0.45 -20.57 5.30
CA THR A 137 -0.12 -21.33 4.18
C THR A 137 -1.66 -21.31 4.21
N ASN A 138 -2.27 -20.18 3.86
CA ASN A 138 -3.73 -19.97 3.93
C ASN A 138 -4.31 -19.16 2.74
N GLY A 139 -3.81 -19.42 1.54
CA GLY A 139 -4.14 -18.68 0.32
C GLY A 139 -5.64 -18.67 -0.02
N GLN A 140 -6.38 -19.76 0.22
CA GLN A 140 -7.83 -19.78 0.00
C GLN A 140 -8.55 -18.78 0.91
N TYR A 141 -8.20 -18.79 2.20
CA TYR A 141 -8.74 -17.83 3.17
C TYR A 141 -8.42 -16.39 2.76
N GLN A 142 -7.16 -16.10 2.42
CA GLN A 142 -6.72 -14.75 2.00
C GLN A 142 -7.51 -14.26 0.77
N LEU A 143 -7.62 -15.07 -0.28
CA LEU A 143 -8.36 -14.71 -1.50
C LEU A 143 -9.85 -14.51 -1.24
N ARG A 144 -10.46 -15.32 -0.36
CA ARG A 144 -11.87 -15.19 -0.02
C ARG A 144 -12.18 -13.92 0.75
N GLU A 145 -11.37 -13.57 1.75
CA GLU A 145 -11.57 -12.31 2.50
C GLU A 145 -11.31 -11.09 1.62
N ALA A 146 -10.30 -11.16 0.74
CA ALA A 146 -10.07 -10.16 -0.30
C ALA A 146 -11.28 -9.97 -1.22
N ALA A 147 -11.88 -11.08 -1.69
CA ALA A 147 -13.05 -11.04 -2.54
C ALA A 147 -14.27 -10.42 -1.82
N ARG A 148 -14.48 -10.80 -0.56
CA ARG A 148 -15.54 -10.23 0.29
C ARG A 148 -15.34 -8.73 0.52
N GLU A 149 -14.12 -8.30 0.80
CA GLU A 149 -13.79 -6.88 0.94
C GLU A 149 -14.11 -6.10 -0.34
N PHE A 150 -13.67 -6.61 -1.50
CA PHE A 150 -13.96 -6.00 -2.78
C PHE A 150 -15.47 -5.93 -3.06
N GLU A 151 -16.20 -7.01 -2.79
CA GLU A 151 -17.65 -7.07 -3.00
C GLU A 151 -18.38 -6.02 -2.17
N HIS A 152 -18.06 -5.92 -0.88
CA HIS A 152 -18.67 -4.95 0.02
C HIS A 152 -18.43 -3.52 -0.48
N ASP A 153 -17.19 -3.19 -0.86
CA ASP A 153 -16.83 -1.87 -1.38
C ASP A 153 -17.53 -1.57 -2.72
N TYR A 154 -17.58 -2.55 -3.63
CA TYR A 154 -18.24 -2.39 -4.94
C TYR A 154 -19.76 -2.20 -4.82
N ARG A 155 -20.41 -2.91 -3.90
CA ARG A 155 -21.86 -2.83 -3.69
C ARG A 155 -22.29 -1.64 -2.83
N ASN A 156 -21.34 -0.83 -2.34
CA ASN A 156 -21.59 0.19 -1.32
C ASN A 156 -22.34 -0.36 -0.11
N TRP A 157 -22.09 -1.64 0.22
CA TRP A 157 -22.59 -2.18 1.46
C TRP A 157 -21.84 -1.48 2.59
N LEU A 158 -22.58 -1.05 3.61
CA LEU A 158 -21.98 -0.48 4.80
C LEU A 158 -20.87 -1.42 5.24
N ARG A 159 -19.66 -0.86 5.42
CA ARG A 159 -18.53 -1.62 5.93
C ARG A 159 -19.02 -2.28 7.21
N ASP A 160 -19.11 -3.59 7.20
CA ASP A 160 -19.44 -4.39 8.38
C ASP A 160 -18.18 -4.39 9.24
N VAL A 161 -17.83 -3.22 9.76
CA VAL A 161 -16.89 -3.07 10.85
C VAL A 161 -17.68 -3.58 12.04
N ASN A 162 -17.58 -4.89 12.28
CA ASN A 162 -18.20 -5.53 13.43
C ASN A 162 -17.59 -4.94 14.71
N GLY A 163 -18.17 -3.84 15.17
CA GLY A 163 -17.93 -3.28 16.49
C GLY A 163 -18.29 -1.80 16.67
N ASN A 164 -17.89 -1.28 17.83
CA ASN A 164 -18.48 -0.14 18.55
C ASN A 164 -18.34 1.19 17.75
N PRO A 165 -19.11 2.28 17.98
CA PRO A 165 -18.92 3.58 17.32
C PRO A 165 -17.51 4.18 17.43
N ALA A 166 -16.70 3.69 18.38
CA ALA A 166 -15.26 3.98 18.48
C ALA A 166 -14.43 3.44 17.29
N GLU A 167 -14.93 2.48 16.52
CA GLU A 167 -14.26 1.86 15.37
C GLU A 167 -14.50 2.62 14.05
N LYS A 168 -15.45 3.57 14.01
CA LYS A 168 -15.55 4.56 12.93
C LYS A 168 -14.43 5.61 12.98
N VAL A 169 -13.67 5.64 14.07
CA VAL A 169 -12.60 6.58 14.30
C VAL A 169 -11.32 6.02 13.69
N ILE A 170 -10.75 6.74 12.74
CA ILE A 170 -9.46 6.36 12.16
C ILE A 170 -8.36 6.72 13.16
N GLN A 171 -7.55 5.74 13.56
CA GLN A 171 -6.50 5.90 14.57
C GLN A 171 -5.14 5.46 14.03
N VAL A 172 -4.18 6.38 13.93
CA VAL A 172 -2.81 6.08 13.50
C VAL A 172 -1.86 6.36 14.65
N ALA A 173 -1.16 5.32 15.13
CA ALA A 173 -0.09 5.47 16.10
C ALA A 173 1.17 6.01 15.40
N LEU A 174 1.68 7.12 15.90
CA LEU A 174 2.85 7.83 15.41
C LEU A 174 3.92 7.78 16.51
N ASP A 175 4.84 6.84 16.38
CA ASP A 175 5.97 6.70 17.30
C ASP A 175 7.06 7.72 16.97
N GLY A 176 7.63 8.35 18.00
CA GLY A 176 8.75 9.31 17.92
C GLY A 176 10.04 8.71 17.36
N VAL A 177 10.15 7.38 17.32
CA VAL A 177 11.22 6.68 16.60
C VAL A 177 11.13 6.92 15.09
N LEU A 178 9.91 7.05 14.54
CA LEU A 178 9.71 7.39 13.14
C LEU A 178 10.01 8.87 12.93
N LYS A 179 11.15 9.21 12.31
CA LYS A 179 11.43 10.59 11.86
C LYS A 179 10.87 10.88 10.47
N HIS A 180 10.25 9.88 9.85
CA HIS A 180 9.76 9.95 8.48
C HIS A 180 8.44 10.72 8.38
N PRO A 181 8.23 11.44 7.27
CA PRO A 181 6.97 12.15 7.06
C PRO A 181 5.82 11.15 6.88
N VAL A 182 4.71 11.40 7.58
CA VAL A 182 3.45 10.68 7.41
C VAL A 182 2.42 11.62 6.81
N TYR A 183 1.69 11.11 5.83
CA TYR A 183 0.71 11.88 5.09
C TYR A 183 -0.68 11.27 5.16
N ARG A 184 -1.68 12.14 5.06
CA ARG A 184 -3.07 11.80 4.88
C ARG A 184 -3.48 12.03 3.42
N LEU A 185 -4.26 11.11 2.86
CA LEU A 185 -4.88 11.27 1.53
C LEU A 185 -6.05 12.25 1.59
N ASN A 186 -6.26 12.99 0.50
CA ASN A 186 -7.39 13.89 0.38
C ASN A 186 -8.71 13.14 0.09
N GLY A 187 -9.72 13.29 0.95
CA GLY A 187 -11.00 12.56 0.86
C GLY A 187 -11.82 12.87 -0.40
N ASP A 188 -11.74 14.10 -0.94
CA ASP A 188 -12.44 14.46 -2.19
C ASP A 188 -11.86 13.72 -3.40
N ASP A 189 -10.56 13.41 -3.38
CA ASP A 189 -9.92 12.62 -4.42
C ASP A 189 -10.29 11.14 -4.28
N GLU A 190 -10.46 10.64 -3.05
CA GLU A 190 -10.87 9.23 -2.81
C GLU A 190 -12.23 8.89 -3.42
N ASN A 191 -13.24 9.77 -3.27
CA ASN A 191 -14.57 9.53 -3.83
C ASN A 191 -14.55 9.53 -5.36
N LYS A 192 -13.79 10.45 -5.98
CA LYS A 192 -13.65 10.52 -7.44
C LYS A 192 -12.95 9.27 -7.99
N GLU A 193 -11.90 8.81 -7.32
CA GLU A 193 -11.22 7.57 -7.70
C GLU A 193 -12.15 6.37 -7.60
N TYR A 194 -12.92 6.26 -6.52
CA TYR A 194 -13.91 5.21 -6.38
C TYR A 194 -14.91 5.20 -7.54
N GLU A 195 -15.53 6.36 -7.83
CA GLU A 195 -16.52 6.50 -8.89
C GLU A 195 -15.93 6.15 -10.26
N GLN A 196 -14.73 6.64 -10.55
CA GLN A 196 -14.03 6.38 -11.81
C GLN A 196 -13.68 4.89 -11.94
N MET A 197 -13.04 4.29 -10.95
CA MET A 197 -12.66 2.88 -10.99
C MET A 197 -13.87 1.96 -11.15
N ARG A 198 -14.96 2.25 -10.43
CA ARG A 198 -16.20 1.50 -10.56
C ARG A 198 -16.79 1.62 -11.96
N LYS A 199 -16.95 2.84 -12.46
CA LYS A 199 -17.53 3.10 -13.78
C LYS A 199 -16.72 2.41 -14.89
N GLU A 200 -15.40 2.58 -14.88
CA GLU A 200 -14.54 1.99 -15.92
C GLU A 200 -14.43 0.46 -15.77
N GLY A 201 -14.45 -0.06 -14.55
CA GLY A 201 -14.55 -1.50 -14.29
C GLY A 201 -15.84 -2.11 -14.84
N ASP A 202 -16.98 -1.48 -14.60
CA ASP A 202 -18.28 -1.90 -15.14
C ASP A 202 -18.30 -1.83 -16.67
N TYR A 203 -17.67 -0.82 -17.27
CA TYR A 203 -17.53 -0.71 -18.72
C TYR A 203 -16.73 -1.87 -19.34
N HIS A 204 -15.61 -2.25 -18.71
CA HIS A 204 -14.76 -3.34 -19.20
C HIS A 204 -15.28 -4.74 -18.85
N TYR A 205 -16.18 -4.88 -17.88
CA TYR A 205 -16.70 -6.16 -17.40
C TYR A 205 -17.26 -7.04 -18.53
N ALA A 206 -18.08 -6.48 -19.41
CA ALA A 206 -18.71 -7.21 -20.52
C ALA A 206 -17.71 -7.71 -21.57
N ARG A 207 -16.47 -7.23 -21.56
CA ARG A 207 -15.40 -7.72 -22.44
C ARG A 207 -14.73 -8.97 -21.88
N LEU A 208 -14.68 -9.11 -20.56
CA LEU A 208 -14.05 -10.26 -19.89
C LEU A 208 -15.04 -11.37 -19.58
N PHE A 209 -16.30 -11.05 -19.30
CA PHE A 209 -17.31 -12.03 -18.87
C PHE A 209 -18.54 -12.00 -19.77
N SER A 210 -19.08 -13.17 -20.08
CA SER A 210 -20.31 -13.30 -20.88
C SER A 210 -21.59 -13.21 -20.05
N ASP A 211 -21.48 -13.45 -18.73
CA ASP A 211 -22.62 -13.44 -17.82
C ASP A 211 -22.22 -13.13 -16.37
N ARG A 212 -23.23 -12.94 -15.52
CA ARG A 212 -23.09 -12.66 -14.09
C ARG A 212 -22.66 -13.87 -13.25
N LEU A 213 -22.67 -15.07 -13.82
CA LEU A 213 -22.15 -16.27 -13.14
C LEU A 213 -20.61 -16.31 -13.21
N GLY A 214 -20.00 -15.36 -13.92
CA GLY A 214 -18.56 -15.26 -14.08
C GLY A 214 -18.02 -16.21 -15.14
N THR A 215 -18.86 -16.62 -16.09
CA THR A 215 -18.39 -17.32 -17.29
C THR A 215 -17.47 -16.38 -18.07
N GLY A 216 -16.20 -16.80 -18.21
CA GLY A 216 -15.19 -16.06 -18.95
C GLY A 216 -15.49 -16.01 -20.44
N THR A 217 -15.11 -14.91 -21.09
CA THR A 217 -15.16 -14.80 -22.55
C THR A 217 -14.29 -15.86 -23.22
N ARG A 218 -14.72 -16.33 -24.39
CA ARG A 218 -13.92 -17.17 -25.29
C ARG A 218 -13.38 -16.40 -26.48
N LYS A 219 -13.66 -15.09 -26.55
CA LYS A 219 -13.24 -14.23 -27.66
C LYS A 219 -11.79 -13.82 -27.44
N GLU A 220 -10.97 -14.00 -28.47
CA GLU A 220 -9.60 -13.51 -28.48
C GLU A 220 -9.53 -12.04 -28.92
N PRO A 221 -8.61 -11.22 -28.35
CA PRO A 221 -7.57 -11.57 -27.36
C PRO A 221 -8.01 -11.49 -25.89
N GLU A 222 -9.26 -11.12 -25.59
CA GLU A 222 -9.74 -10.95 -24.21
C GLU A 222 -9.70 -12.22 -23.37
N ALA A 223 -9.87 -13.41 -23.99
CA ALA A 223 -9.76 -14.69 -23.30
C ALA A 223 -8.37 -14.92 -22.72
N GLN A 224 -7.30 -14.57 -23.45
CA GLN A 224 -5.93 -14.65 -22.94
C GLN A 224 -5.68 -13.63 -21.82
N LEU A 225 -6.25 -12.42 -21.91
CA LEU A 225 -6.15 -11.42 -20.85
C LEU A 225 -6.82 -11.92 -19.56
N LEU A 226 -8.03 -12.48 -19.66
CA LEU A 226 -8.71 -13.06 -18.50
C LEU A 226 -7.89 -14.21 -17.89
N ALA A 227 -7.34 -15.10 -18.72
CA ALA A 227 -6.50 -16.19 -18.25
C ALA A 227 -5.19 -15.71 -17.62
N LEU A 228 -4.62 -14.59 -18.08
CA LEU A 228 -3.47 -13.93 -17.46
C LEU A 228 -3.82 -13.48 -16.03
N PHE A 229 -4.96 -12.80 -15.86
CA PHE A 229 -5.41 -12.38 -14.55
C PHE A 229 -5.69 -13.56 -13.62
N ASP A 230 -6.32 -14.62 -14.11
CA ASP A 230 -6.64 -15.80 -13.30
C ASP A 230 -5.39 -16.59 -12.84
N GLN A 231 -4.30 -16.62 -13.62
CA GLN A 231 -3.23 -17.60 -13.41
C GLN A 231 -1.81 -17.01 -13.24
N GLN A 232 -1.61 -15.73 -13.56
CA GLN A 232 -0.29 -15.09 -13.50
C GLN A 232 -0.25 -13.84 -12.60
N ILE A 233 -1.36 -13.11 -12.49
CA ILE A 233 -1.41 -11.89 -11.67
C ILE A 233 -1.81 -12.24 -10.23
N HIS A 234 -0.95 -11.87 -9.29
CA HIS A 234 -1.16 -12.10 -7.87
C HIS A 234 -1.89 -10.93 -7.21
N ASP A 235 -2.71 -11.21 -6.21
CA ASP A 235 -3.37 -10.18 -5.40
C ASP A 235 -2.56 -9.87 -4.14
N SER A 236 -1.63 -8.92 -4.24
CA SER A 236 -0.79 -8.52 -3.10
C SER A 236 -1.57 -7.93 -1.93
N ARG A 237 -2.81 -7.44 -2.15
CA ARG A 237 -3.65 -6.91 -1.06
C ARG A 237 -4.19 -8.04 -0.19
N ALA A 238 -4.61 -9.15 -0.79
CA ALA A 238 -5.06 -10.35 -0.07
C ALA A 238 -3.99 -10.84 0.92
N TRP A 239 -2.73 -10.83 0.49
CA TRP A 239 -1.58 -11.19 1.31
C TRP A 239 -1.34 -10.18 2.45
N PHE A 240 -1.16 -8.89 2.11
CA PHE A 240 -0.76 -7.85 3.07
C PHE A 240 -1.77 -7.65 4.20
N VAL A 241 -3.06 -7.62 3.87
CA VAL A 241 -4.13 -7.37 4.85
C VAL A 241 -4.14 -8.46 5.93
N GLN A 242 -3.89 -9.72 5.54
CA GLN A 242 -4.01 -10.84 6.46
C GLN A 242 -2.72 -11.12 7.24
N SER A 243 -1.55 -11.05 6.61
CA SER A 243 -0.27 -11.36 7.25
C SER A 243 0.20 -10.28 8.23
N THR A 244 -0.08 -9.01 7.94
CA THR A 244 0.49 -7.87 8.69
C THR A 244 -0.49 -7.27 9.70
N LEU A 245 -1.79 -7.24 9.38
CA LEU A 245 -2.79 -6.52 10.19
C LEU A 245 -3.72 -7.45 10.99
N GLY A 246 -3.65 -8.77 10.79
CA GLY A 246 -4.50 -9.75 11.47
C GLY A 246 -6.01 -9.57 11.17
N GLY A 247 -6.36 -8.78 10.15
CA GLY A 247 -7.71 -8.34 9.84
C GLY A 247 -7.75 -7.25 8.77
N ARG A 248 -8.96 -6.79 8.42
CA ARG A 248 -9.19 -5.81 7.35
C ARG A 248 -8.47 -4.48 7.65
N GLU A 249 -7.75 -3.95 6.67
CA GLU A 249 -7.08 -2.64 6.76
C GLU A 249 -8.13 -1.51 6.85
N PRO A 250 -8.09 -0.62 7.87
CA PRO A 250 -9.08 0.44 8.01
C PRO A 250 -8.91 1.60 7.01
N TRP A 251 -7.72 1.74 6.42
CA TRP A 251 -7.27 2.94 5.69
C TRP A 251 -7.14 2.76 4.18
N GLY A 252 -7.13 1.53 3.68
CA GLY A 252 -6.96 1.20 2.25
C GLY A 252 -8.18 0.49 1.68
N GLY A 253 -8.20 0.30 0.36
CA GLY A 253 -9.26 -0.44 -0.33
C GLY A 253 -8.87 -0.72 -1.78
N TYR A 254 -9.64 -1.57 -2.45
CA TYR A 254 -9.41 -1.88 -3.87
C TYR A 254 -9.75 -0.72 -4.82
N PHE A 255 -10.60 0.21 -4.38
CA PHE A 255 -11.08 1.35 -5.15
C PHE A 255 -10.25 2.62 -4.93
N ARG A 256 -8.92 2.48 -5.03
CA ARG A 256 -7.98 3.60 -5.01
C ARG A 256 -6.84 3.35 -5.99
N TYR A 257 -6.39 4.40 -6.68
CA TYR A 257 -5.20 4.29 -7.52
C TYR A 257 -3.93 4.19 -6.67
N ARG A 258 -2.86 3.64 -7.22
CA ARG A 258 -1.57 3.60 -6.53
C ARG A 258 -1.00 5.02 -6.38
N MET A 259 -0.36 5.29 -5.24
CA MET A 259 0.46 6.49 -5.09
C MET A 259 1.73 6.38 -5.94
N ILE A 260 1.98 7.39 -6.77
CA ILE A 260 3.13 7.48 -7.66
C ILE A 260 3.89 8.75 -7.30
N TYR A 261 5.20 8.61 -7.08
CA TYR A 261 6.09 9.73 -6.79
C TYR A 261 7.02 9.97 -7.97
N CYS A 262 7.08 11.22 -8.43
CA CYS A 262 8.00 11.69 -9.47
C CYS A 262 8.82 12.85 -8.92
N GLY A 263 10.01 12.53 -8.39
CA GLY A 263 10.83 13.50 -7.66
C GLY A 263 10.11 13.97 -6.39
N SER A 264 9.93 15.30 -6.26
CA SER A 264 9.21 15.90 -5.12
C SER A 264 7.69 15.88 -5.28
N LYS A 265 7.17 15.42 -6.43
CA LYS A 265 5.75 15.45 -6.78
C LYS A 265 5.07 14.09 -6.61
N ALA A 266 3.76 14.10 -6.43
CA ALA A 266 2.92 12.91 -6.41
C ALA A 266 1.67 13.09 -7.29
N ASN A 267 1.17 11.96 -7.82
CA ASN A 267 -0.06 11.94 -8.63
C ASN A 267 -1.32 12.35 -7.86
N LYS A 268 -1.29 12.29 -6.52
CA LYS A 268 -2.41 12.67 -5.65
C LYS A 268 -2.03 13.77 -4.68
N GLN A 269 -3.04 14.51 -4.24
CA GLN A 269 -2.86 15.46 -3.16
C GLN A 269 -2.77 14.73 -1.83
N VAL A 270 -1.79 15.14 -1.03
CA VAL A 270 -1.60 14.63 0.32
C VAL A 270 -1.37 15.77 1.30
N GLN A 271 -1.89 15.60 2.50
CA GLN A 271 -1.71 16.51 3.63
C GLN A 271 -0.64 15.93 4.56
N LEU A 272 0.41 16.69 4.84
CA LEU A 272 1.42 16.29 5.81
C LEU A 272 0.84 16.39 7.23
N ILE A 273 0.83 15.28 7.98
CA ILE A 273 0.28 15.23 9.34
C ILE A 273 1.36 15.03 10.41
N TYR A 274 2.53 14.54 10.03
CA TYR A 274 3.61 14.27 10.98
C TYR A 274 4.98 14.28 10.30
N VAL A 275 5.99 14.87 10.93
CA VAL A 275 7.38 14.87 10.46
C VAL A 275 8.35 15.23 11.59
N GLU A 276 9.60 14.74 11.56
CA GLU A 276 10.65 15.04 12.56
C GLU A 276 10.25 14.77 14.02
N GLY A 277 9.35 13.81 14.26
CA GLY A 277 8.88 13.51 15.62
C GLY A 277 7.72 14.39 16.10
N LYS A 278 7.15 15.26 15.27
CA LYS A 278 6.08 16.20 15.64
C LYS A 278 4.85 16.04 14.75
N ALA A 279 3.66 16.15 15.34
CA ALA A 279 2.42 16.31 14.59
C ALA A 279 2.31 17.74 14.03
N VAL A 280 1.93 17.84 12.76
CA VAL A 280 1.75 19.14 12.08
C VAL A 280 0.47 19.80 12.58
N GLY A 281 0.57 21.06 12.99
CA GLY A 281 -0.56 21.85 13.47
C GLY A 281 -0.99 21.61 14.92
N ALA A 282 -0.32 20.71 15.65
CA ALA A 282 -0.48 20.53 17.09
C ALA A 282 0.63 21.28 17.86
N PRO A 283 0.32 22.00 18.96
CA PRO A 283 1.33 22.60 19.81
C PRO A 283 1.94 21.54 20.75
N GLN A 284 3.27 21.42 20.70
CA GLN A 284 4.15 20.77 21.70
C GLN A 284 3.61 19.49 22.37
N LEU A 285 3.21 18.49 21.58
CA LEU A 285 2.96 17.15 22.09
C LEU A 285 4.20 16.29 21.86
N ASP A 286 4.61 15.54 22.88
CA ASP A 286 5.71 14.60 22.77
C ASP A 286 5.22 13.22 22.30
N PRO A 287 5.97 12.53 21.44
CA PRO A 287 5.63 11.19 21.04
C PRO A 287 5.74 10.18 22.20
N PRO A 288 5.02 9.04 22.12
CA PRO A 288 4.22 8.57 20.98
C PRO A 288 2.84 9.24 20.91
N LEU A 289 2.42 9.58 19.69
CA LEU A 289 1.17 10.29 19.40
C LEU A 289 0.16 9.35 18.74
N LEU A 290 -1.13 9.61 18.95
CA LEU A 290 -2.24 8.97 18.27
C LEU A 290 -2.97 10.03 17.45
N PHE A 291 -2.91 9.91 16.13
CA PHE A 291 -3.67 10.74 15.22
C PHE A 291 -5.07 10.16 15.03
N ILE A 292 -6.08 10.99 15.19
CA ILE A 292 -7.48 10.60 15.28
C ILE A 292 -8.27 11.41 14.25
N VAL A 293 -9.01 10.72 13.36
CA VAL A 293 -9.97 11.37 12.46
C VAL A 293 -11.37 10.89 12.80
N GLU A 294 -12.24 11.83 13.15
CA GLU A 294 -13.65 11.60 13.45
C GLU A 294 -14.51 12.20 12.35
N SER A 295 -15.22 11.36 11.60
CA SER A 295 -16.25 11.81 10.66
C SER A 295 -17.56 12.09 11.40
N ARG A 296 -18.05 13.34 11.34
CA ARG A 296 -19.37 13.74 11.81
C ARG A 296 -20.31 13.92 10.61
N SER A 297 -21.33 13.08 10.51
CA SER A 297 -22.41 13.27 9.52
C SER A 297 -23.35 14.39 9.99
N GLY A 298 -23.35 15.53 9.30
CA GLY A 298 -24.44 16.50 9.36
C GLY A 298 -25.47 16.23 8.25
N GLU A 299 -26.63 16.90 8.30
CA GLU A 299 -27.75 16.70 7.38
C GLU A 299 -27.41 16.92 5.89
N GLU A 300 -26.34 17.66 5.56
CA GLU A 300 -25.92 17.94 4.18
C GLU A 300 -24.44 17.63 3.87
N ARG A 301 -23.57 17.45 4.88
CA ARG A 301 -22.13 17.19 4.70
C ARG A 301 -21.53 16.37 5.83
N VAL A 302 -20.59 15.49 5.47
CA VAL A 302 -19.67 14.86 6.44
C VAL A 302 -18.56 15.86 6.74
N THR A 303 -18.40 16.22 8.01
CA THR A 303 -17.29 17.05 8.49
C THR A 303 -16.30 16.19 9.27
N GLU A 304 -15.03 16.27 8.92
CA GLU A 304 -13.98 15.52 9.62
C GLU A 304 -13.33 16.41 10.68
N VAL A 305 -13.32 15.93 11.92
CA VAL A 305 -12.60 16.55 13.02
C VAL A 305 -11.30 15.78 13.22
N GLN A 306 -10.17 16.48 13.10
CA GLN A 306 -8.86 15.90 13.27
C GLN A 306 -8.34 16.20 14.69
N LYS A 307 -7.79 15.20 15.36
CA LYS A 307 -7.23 15.32 16.71
C LYS A 307 -5.90 14.60 16.83
N VAL A 308 -5.09 15.04 17.77
CA VAL A 308 -3.85 14.36 18.15
C VAL A 308 -3.91 14.11 19.65
N ARG A 309 -3.69 12.87 20.06
CA ARG A 309 -3.57 12.49 21.46
C ARG A 309 -2.14 12.11 21.78
N GLU A 310 -1.57 12.70 22.81
CA GLU A 310 -0.33 12.21 23.41
C GLU A 310 -0.63 10.99 24.28
N LEU A 311 0.05 9.87 24.02
CA LEU A 311 -0.25 8.61 24.72
C LEU A 311 0.26 8.60 26.16
N ALA A 312 1.33 9.34 26.47
CA ALA A 312 1.91 9.40 27.81
C ALA A 312 1.04 10.18 28.80
N SER A 313 0.57 11.36 28.40
CA SER A 313 -0.23 12.26 29.25
C SER A 313 -1.75 12.05 29.09
N GLY A 314 -2.18 11.47 27.96
CA GLY A 314 -3.58 11.42 27.57
C GLY A 314 -4.13 12.75 27.04
N GLN A 315 -3.30 13.79 26.92
CA GLN A 315 -3.69 15.09 26.39
C GLN A 315 -4.19 14.95 24.95
N VAL A 316 -5.34 15.56 24.65
CA VAL A 316 -5.93 15.56 23.30
C VAL A 316 -6.01 16.99 22.78
N GLU A 317 -5.40 17.22 21.63
CA GLU A 317 -5.50 18.48 20.90
C GLU A 317 -6.40 18.31 19.68
N VAL A 318 -7.32 19.25 19.45
CA VAL A 318 -8.13 19.31 18.23
C VAL A 318 -7.44 20.20 17.21
N LEU A 319 -7.13 19.66 16.03
CA LEU A 319 -6.48 20.40 14.96
C LEU A 319 -7.50 21.29 14.25
N THR A 320 -7.21 22.59 14.21
CA THR A 320 -8.03 23.54 13.46
C THR A 320 -7.60 23.58 11.99
N PRO A 321 -8.51 23.78 11.03
CA PRO A 321 -8.14 23.90 9.60
C PRO A 321 -7.02 24.90 9.33
N GLY A 322 -6.95 25.99 10.09
CA GLY A 322 -5.91 27.02 9.95
C GLY A 322 -4.54 26.65 10.53
N SER A 323 -4.45 25.66 11.42
CA SER A 323 -3.17 25.18 11.96
C SER A 323 -2.56 24.05 11.12
N MET A 324 -3.34 23.45 10.24
CA MET A 324 -2.90 22.37 9.35
C MET A 324 -2.33 22.91 8.04
N LEU A 325 -1.39 22.16 7.46
CA LEU A 325 -0.91 22.45 6.11
C LEU A 325 -1.95 22.02 5.07
N PRO A 326 -2.12 22.75 3.96
CA PRO A 326 -3.03 22.35 2.89
C PRO A 326 -2.53 21.07 2.21
N ALA A 327 -3.46 20.33 1.59
CA ALA A 327 -3.10 19.19 0.75
C ALA A 327 -2.33 19.66 -0.50
N SER A 328 -1.39 18.85 -0.97
CA SER A 328 -0.51 19.22 -2.08
C SER A 328 -0.05 18.04 -2.90
N HIS A 329 0.21 18.29 -4.18
CA HIS A 329 0.91 17.37 -5.07
C HIS A 329 2.43 17.38 -4.89
N GLU A 330 2.98 18.13 -3.93
CA GLU A 330 4.42 18.26 -3.70
C GLU A 330 4.82 17.78 -2.29
N PRO A 331 4.54 16.51 -1.91
CA PRO A 331 4.81 15.99 -0.57
C PRO A 331 6.27 16.18 -0.14
N GLY A 332 7.22 15.91 -1.06
CA GLY A 332 8.64 16.04 -0.76
C GLY A 332 9.04 17.47 -0.40
N LEU A 333 8.45 18.47 -1.07
CA LEU A 333 8.74 19.87 -0.80
C LEU A 333 8.13 20.34 0.53
N ILE A 334 6.90 19.93 0.81
CA ILE A 334 6.22 20.29 2.07
C ILE A 334 6.93 19.68 3.26
N ALA A 335 7.27 18.39 3.20
CA ALA A 335 8.03 17.74 4.27
C ALA A 335 9.39 18.39 4.47
N ALA A 336 10.14 18.71 3.41
CA ALA A 336 11.44 19.36 3.53
C ALA A 336 11.34 20.75 4.21
N ARG A 337 10.35 21.56 3.83
CA ARG A 337 10.11 22.89 4.43
C ARG A 337 9.76 22.77 5.91
N GLU A 338 8.85 21.86 6.24
CA GLU A 338 8.39 21.67 7.62
C GLU A 338 9.49 21.07 8.50
N SER A 339 10.26 20.12 7.99
CA SER A 339 11.45 19.60 8.65
C SER A 339 12.47 20.71 8.95
N ALA A 340 12.72 21.61 7.98
CA ALA A 340 13.64 22.72 8.17
C ALA A 340 13.15 23.70 9.25
N ARG A 341 11.85 24.02 9.26
CA ARG A 341 11.21 24.83 10.31
C ARG A 341 11.39 24.21 11.69
N ILE A 342 11.05 22.93 11.85
CA ILE A 342 11.15 22.21 13.12
C ILE A 342 12.60 22.15 13.62
N ARG A 343 13.57 21.92 12.72
CA ARG A 343 14.99 21.90 13.07
C ARG A 343 15.49 23.28 13.50
N ALA A 344 15.07 24.35 12.83
CA ALA A 344 15.41 25.72 13.21
C ALA A 344 14.86 26.06 14.60
N GLU A 345 13.60 25.70 14.88
CA GLU A 345 12.99 25.89 16.21
C GLU A 345 13.73 25.15 17.31
N ARG A 346 14.06 23.87 17.09
CA ARG A 346 14.85 23.08 18.05
C ARG A 346 16.22 23.69 18.31
N HIS A 347 16.89 24.17 17.26
CA HIS A 347 18.18 24.84 17.38
C HIS A 347 18.07 26.11 18.24
N GLN A 348 17.06 26.94 17.98
CA GLN A 348 16.81 28.16 18.75
C GLN A 348 16.47 27.86 20.22
N GLN A 349 15.63 26.85 20.48
CA GLN A 349 15.32 26.41 21.85
C GLN A 349 16.55 25.90 22.59
N ALA A 350 17.41 25.13 21.92
CA ALA A 350 18.66 24.65 22.50
C ALA A 350 19.62 25.81 22.83
N GLN A 351 19.74 26.81 21.95
CA GLN A 351 20.54 28.01 22.21
C GLN A 351 20.01 28.79 23.42
N LEU A 352 18.70 28.98 23.52
CA LEU A 352 18.07 29.65 24.66
C LEU A 352 18.30 28.89 25.98
N ALA A 353 18.14 27.57 25.96
CA ALA A 353 18.37 26.73 27.15
C ALA A 353 19.84 26.74 27.59
N ILE A 354 20.78 26.74 26.64
CA ILE A 354 22.22 26.88 26.94
C ILE A 354 22.50 28.25 27.56
N ALA A 355 21.97 29.33 26.99
CA ALA A 355 22.15 30.68 27.50
C ALA A 355 21.57 30.85 28.93
N GLN A 356 20.39 30.27 29.20
CA GLN A 356 19.78 30.25 30.53
C GLN A 356 20.67 29.50 31.54
N LYS A 357 21.14 28.30 31.20
CA LYS A 357 22.04 27.53 32.08
C LYS A 357 23.37 28.25 32.35
N MET A 358 23.93 28.94 31.35
CA MET A 358 25.13 29.77 31.55
C MET A 358 24.87 30.94 32.49
N SER A 359 23.73 31.62 32.34
CA SER A 359 23.32 32.71 33.24
C SER A 359 23.13 32.22 34.68
N GLU A 360 22.46 31.08 34.87
CA GLU A 360 22.29 30.46 36.19
C GLU A 360 23.63 30.06 36.82
N TRP A 361 24.54 29.47 36.03
CA TRP A 361 25.87 29.09 36.51
C TRP A 361 26.69 30.31 36.93
N ASN A 362 26.69 31.39 36.13
CA ASN A 362 27.38 32.64 36.47
C ASN A 362 26.81 33.26 37.76
N SER A 363 25.48 33.24 37.93
CA SER A 363 24.83 33.78 39.13
C SER A 363 25.14 33.00 40.42
N LYS A 364 25.46 31.69 40.30
CA LYS A 364 25.78 30.82 41.45
C LYS A 364 27.26 30.79 41.82
N ASN A 365 28.17 31.09 40.88
CA ASN A 365 29.61 30.89 41.06
C ASN A 365 30.44 32.17 40.98
N ILE A 366 29.84 33.31 40.62
CA ILE A 366 30.53 34.62 40.49
C ILE A 366 29.82 35.69 41.35
N GLY A 367 28.82 35.29 42.16
CA GLY A 367 28.09 36.16 43.11
C GLY A 367 28.68 36.14 44.51
#